data_AF-A0A2S1WK95-F1
#
_entry.id   AF-A0A2S1WK95-F1
#
_cell.length_a   1.000
_cell.length_b   1.000
_cell.length_c   1.000
_cell.angle_alpha   90.00
_cell.angle_beta   90.00
_cell.angle_gamma   90.00
#
_symmetry.space_group_name_H-M   'P 1'
#
loop_
_entity.id
_entity.type
_entity.pdbx_description
1 polymer ?
#
loop_
_entity_poly.entity_id
_entity_poly.type
_entity_poly.pdbx_seq_one_letter_code
_entity_poly.pdbx_strand_id
1 'polypeptide(L)'
;MYELCPLQNMDLPAKLRVAYACCLNMCGAVHSDIAILGVHTRPVIEHDDLPKMCEIPTLVASCPTGAIRPATVDGVQSVEIVEEQC
;
A
#
# COMPACT_ATOMS: atom_id res chain seq x y z
N MET A 1 11.54 17.67 -14.75
CA MET A 1 10.85 16.94 -15.84
C MET A 1 11.61 17.10 -17.16
N TYR A 2 12.91 16.78 -17.17
CA TYR A 2 13.83 17.04 -18.29
C TYR A 2 14.87 15.91 -18.47
N GLU A 3 14.68 14.72 -17.89
CA GLU A 3 15.70 13.65 -17.90
C GLU A 3 15.33 12.38 -18.67
N LEU A 4 14.14 12.29 -19.30
CA LEU A 4 13.78 11.15 -20.18
C LEU A 4 14.04 11.45 -21.66
N CYS A 5 15.20 12.04 -21.97
CA CYS A 5 15.64 12.46 -23.29
C CYS A 5 15.95 11.34 -24.35
N PRO A 6 16.01 10.02 -24.07
CA PRO A 6 16.23 9.02 -25.14
C PRO A 6 15.00 8.69 -26.02
N LEU A 7 13.80 9.18 -25.69
CA LEU A 7 12.58 8.81 -26.44
C LEU A 7 12.57 9.28 -27.90
N GLN A 8 13.35 10.30 -28.26
CA GLN A 8 13.42 10.81 -29.64
C GLN A 8 14.43 10.08 -30.52
N ASN A 9 15.48 9.48 -29.96
CA ASN A 9 16.60 8.93 -30.74
C ASN A 9 16.68 7.39 -30.73
N MET A 10 15.74 6.68 -30.09
CA MET A 10 15.68 5.21 -30.07
C MET A 10 17.01 4.54 -29.69
N ASP A 11 17.82 5.16 -28.82
CA ASP A 11 19.16 4.68 -28.45
C ASP A 11 19.14 3.45 -27.50
N LEU A 12 17.95 2.92 -27.18
CA LEU A 12 17.78 1.79 -26.26
C LEU A 12 17.72 0.46 -27.02
N PRO A 13 18.32 -0.62 -26.50
CA PRO A 13 18.39 -1.92 -27.17
C PRO A 13 17.02 -2.61 -27.33
N ALA A 14 16.02 -2.17 -26.57
CA ALA A 14 14.65 -2.66 -26.66
C ALA A 14 13.66 -1.58 -26.20
N LYS A 15 12.37 -1.81 -26.47
CA LYS A 15 11.28 -0.92 -26.03
C LYS A 15 11.19 -0.90 -24.51
N LEU A 16 11.58 0.22 -23.91
CA LEU A 16 11.44 0.45 -22.47
C LEU A 16 9.99 0.83 -22.12
N ARG A 17 9.40 0.12 -21.15
CA ARG A 17 8.10 0.47 -20.57
C ARG A 17 8.28 1.01 -19.16
N VAL A 18 7.77 2.21 -18.92
CA VAL A 18 7.74 2.83 -17.60
C VAL A 18 6.30 2.87 -17.13
N ALA A 19 6.05 2.36 -15.93
CA ALA A 19 4.73 2.38 -15.32
C ALA A 19 4.76 3.04 -13.94
N TYR A 20 3.61 3.55 -13.53
CA TYR A 20 3.42 4.21 -12.26
C TYR A 20 2.20 3.63 -11.54
N ALA A 21 2.35 3.36 -10.25
CA ALA A 21 1.24 3.08 -9.34
C ALA A 21 1.30 4.00 -8.12
N CYS A 22 0.14 4.51 -7.73
CA CYS A 22 0.00 5.32 -6.53
C CYS A 22 0.03 4.50 -5.23
N CYS A 23 -0.28 3.20 -5.27
CA CYS A 23 -0.24 2.30 -4.11
C CYS A 23 0.00 0.84 -4.51
N LEU A 24 0.16 -0.03 -3.51
CA LEU A 24 0.44 -1.46 -3.65
C LEU A 24 -0.68 -2.29 -4.29
N ASN A 25 -1.86 -1.73 -4.51
CA ASN A 25 -2.88 -2.39 -5.33
C ASN A 25 -2.49 -2.46 -6.81
N MET A 26 -1.42 -1.76 -7.22
CA MET A 26 -0.74 -1.91 -8.51
C MET A 26 -1.67 -1.85 -9.72
N CYS A 27 -2.70 -1.00 -9.68
CA CYS A 27 -3.63 -0.84 -10.80
C CYS A 27 -2.87 -0.41 -12.08
N GLY A 28 -3.01 -1.18 -13.16
CA GLY A 28 -2.35 -0.92 -14.44
C GLY A 28 -1.21 -1.89 -14.75
N ALA A 29 -0.19 -1.43 -15.46
CA ALA A 29 0.92 -2.25 -15.94
C ALA A 29 2.18 -2.10 -15.08
N VAL A 30 2.04 -2.07 -13.75
CA VAL A 30 3.13 -1.75 -12.82
C VAL A 30 4.22 -2.83 -12.80
N HIS A 31 3.89 -4.05 -13.21
CA HIS A 31 4.88 -5.07 -13.59
C HIS A 31 5.51 -4.74 -14.96
N SER A 32 6.11 -3.55 -15.09
CA SER A 32 6.86 -3.08 -16.27
C SER A 32 8.38 -3.17 -16.02
N ASP A 33 9.17 -2.90 -17.06
CA ASP A 33 10.64 -2.91 -16.97
C ASP A 33 11.15 -1.94 -15.89
N ILE A 34 10.54 -0.76 -15.80
CA ILE A 34 10.75 0.21 -14.71
C ILE A 34 9.38 0.61 -14.14
N ALA A 35 9.26 0.49 -12.83
CA ALA A 35 8.04 0.81 -12.09
C ALA A 35 8.34 1.85 -11.01
N ILE A 36 7.48 2.86 -10.92
CA ILE A 36 7.47 3.82 -9.83
C ILE A 36 6.26 3.52 -8.96
N LEU A 37 6.48 3.27 -7.68
CA LEU A 37 5.45 2.81 -6.75
C LEU A 37 5.42 3.69 -5.50
N GLY A 38 4.24 4.19 -5.15
CA GLY A 38 3.97 4.82 -3.86
C GLY A 38 3.81 3.76 -2.76
N VAL A 39 4.53 3.94 -1.65
CA VAL A 39 4.47 3.07 -0.47
C VAL A 39 4.23 3.91 0.78
N HIS A 40 3.31 3.46 1.63
CA HIS A 40 3.03 4.09 2.93
C HIS A 40 3.98 3.54 4.00
N THR A 41 4.27 4.35 5.02
CA THR A 41 5.22 3.98 6.09
C THR A 41 4.55 3.62 7.42
N ARG A 42 3.30 4.06 7.66
CA ARG A 42 2.55 3.75 8.89
C ARG A 42 1.05 4.07 8.77
N PRO A 43 0.15 3.23 9.31
CA PRO A 43 -1.29 3.53 9.45
C PRO A 43 -1.62 4.33 10.73
N VAL A 44 -2.78 4.99 10.77
CA VAL A 44 -3.35 5.65 11.96
C VAL A 44 -4.68 5.00 12.31
N ILE A 45 -4.94 4.75 13.59
CA ILE A 45 -6.15 4.08 14.08
C ILE A 45 -7.05 5.11 14.76
N GLU A 46 -8.32 5.16 14.36
CA GLU A 46 -9.36 5.93 15.03
C GLU A 46 -10.26 4.96 15.81
N HIS A 47 -10.03 4.84 17.11
CA HIS A 47 -10.65 3.80 17.94
C HIS A 47 -12.15 4.00 18.14
N ASP A 48 -12.64 5.24 18.12
CA ASP A 48 -14.06 5.57 18.39
C ASP A 48 -14.99 5.23 17.21
N ASP A 49 -14.47 5.27 15.98
CA ASP A 49 -15.25 5.07 14.77
C ASP A 49 -15.05 3.70 14.11
N LEU A 50 -13.95 3.01 14.43
CA LEU A 50 -13.65 1.67 13.92
C LEU A 50 -14.81 0.67 14.08
N PRO A 51 -15.46 0.53 15.25
CA PRO A 51 -16.58 -0.41 15.40
C PRO A 51 -17.85 0.03 14.66
N LYS A 52 -17.97 1.31 14.28
CA LYS A 52 -19.12 1.83 13.54
C LYS A 52 -18.98 1.62 12.03
N MET A 53 -17.74 1.57 11.53
CA MET A 53 -17.45 1.54 10.10
C MET A 53 -16.85 0.22 9.59
N CYS A 54 -16.29 -0.60 10.47
CA CYS A 54 -15.51 -1.77 10.07
C CYS A 54 -15.95 -3.06 10.78
N GLU A 55 -15.97 -4.15 10.01
CA GLU A 55 -16.07 -5.51 10.54
C GLU A 55 -14.67 -5.98 11.00
N ILE A 56 -14.43 -6.05 12.31
CA ILE A 56 -13.11 -6.40 12.88
C ILE A 56 -12.53 -7.70 12.30
N PRO A 57 -13.29 -8.81 12.13
CA PRO A 57 -12.73 -10.04 11.59
C PRO A 57 -12.19 -9.88 10.16
N THR A 58 -12.89 -9.12 9.32
CA THR A 58 -12.47 -8.86 7.94
C THR A 58 -11.27 -7.92 7.89
N LEU A 59 -11.23 -6.92 8.77
CA LEU A 59 -10.09 -6.01 8.91
C LEU A 59 -8.82 -6.79 9.30
N VAL A 60 -8.91 -7.66 10.30
CA VAL A 60 -7.79 -8.51 10.73
C VAL A 60 -7.33 -9.44 9.60
N ALA A 61 -8.27 -10.09 8.91
CA ALA A 61 -7.98 -11.00 7.79
C ALA A 61 -7.36 -10.30 6.57
N SER A 62 -7.51 -8.98 6.45
CA SER A 62 -6.94 -8.21 5.34
C SER A 62 -5.41 -8.04 5.45
N CYS A 63 -4.85 -8.20 6.65
CA CYS A 63 -3.42 -8.03 6.89
C CYS A 63 -2.63 -9.26 6.42
N PRO A 64 -1.77 -9.15 5.39
CA PRO A 64 -1.03 -10.29 4.86
C PRO A 64 0.05 -10.81 5.82
N THR A 65 0.55 -9.96 6.71
CA THR A 65 1.60 -10.29 7.70
C THR A 65 1.04 -10.66 9.07
N GLY A 66 -0.26 -10.48 9.29
CA GLY A 66 -0.91 -10.73 10.59
C GLY A 66 -0.56 -9.71 11.68
N ALA A 67 -0.12 -8.50 11.31
CA ALA A 67 0.23 -7.42 12.24
C ALA A 67 -0.97 -6.86 13.02
N ILE A 68 -2.18 -6.94 12.46
CA ILE A 68 -3.42 -6.43 13.06
C ILE A 68 -4.04 -7.48 13.97
N ARG A 69 -4.33 -7.14 15.22
CA ARG A 69 -4.96 -8.03 16.21
C ARG A 69 -6.19 -7.40 16.84
N PRO A 70 -7.24 -8.19 17.18
CA PRO A 70 -8.37 -7.69 17.94
C PRO A 70 -7.93 -7.23 19.34
N ALA A 71 -8.41 -6.07 19.76
CA ALA A 71 -8.13 -5.51 21.08
C ALA A 71 -9.36 -4.77 21.63
N THR A 72 -9.34 -4.45 22.93
CA THR A 72 -10.30 -3.53 23.53
C THR A 72 -9.52 -2.32 24.04
N VAL A 73 -9.78 -1.16 23.46
CA VAL A 73 -9.12 0.11 23.82
C VAL A 73 -10.18 1.01 24.45
N ASP A 74 -9.93 1.51 25.65
CA ASP A 74 -10.85 2.39 26.40
C ASP A 74 -12.29 1.84 26.55
N GLY A 75 -12.42 0.52 26.61
CA GLY A 75 -13.71 -0.19 26.73
C GLY A 75 -14.46 -0.37 25.41
N VAL A 76 -13.89 0.09 24.29
CA VAL A 76 -14.43 -0.03 22.94
C VAL A 76 -13.74 -1.17 22.19
N GLN A 77 -14.51 -1.96 21.44
CA GLN A 77 -13.95 -2.98 20.55
C GLN A 77 -13.13 -2.32 19.44
N SER A 78 -11.85 -2.66 19.35
CA SER A 78 -10.92 -2.06 18.42
C SER A 78 -9.82 -3.03 17.98
N VAL A 79 -8.72 -2.51 17.43
CA VAL A 79 -7.55 -3.30 17.02
C VAL A 79 -6.25 -2.67 17.51
N GLU A 80 -5.23 -3.52 17.67
CA GLU A 80 -3.84 -3.13 17.87
C GLU A 80 -2.99 -3.53 16.65
N ILE A 81 -1.93 -2.78 16.37
CA ILE A 81 -1.00 -3.07 15.27
C ILE A 81 0.39 -3.31 15.85
N VAL A 82 0.98 -4.46 15.53
CA VAL A 82 2.36 -4.78 15.86
C VAL A 82 3.27 -4.16 14.81
N GLU A 83 3.88 -3.01 15.12
CA GLU A 83 4.69 -2.22 14.19
C GLU A 83 5.85 -3.01 13.55
N GLU A 84 6.46 -3.96 14.28
CA GLU A 84 7.55 -4.80 13.74
C GLU A 84 7.09 -5.74 12.63
N GLN A 85 5.78 -5.99 12.52
CA GLN A 85 5.16 -6.87 11.54
C GLN A 85 4.43 -6.10 10.42
N CYS A 86 4.38 -4.77 10.51
CA CYS A 86 3.65 -3.90 9.60
C CYS A 86 4.54 -3.30 8.50
#